data_AF-E3SHV7-F1
#
_entry.id   AF-E3SHV7-F1
#
_cell.length_a   1.000
_cell.length_b   1.000
_cell.length_c   1.000
_cell.angle_alpha   90.00
_cell.angle_beta   90.00
_cell.angle_gamma   90.00
#
_symmetry.space_group_name_H-M   'P 1'
#
loop_
_entity.id
_entity.type
_entity.pdbx_description
1 polymer ?
#
loop_
_entity_poly.entity_id
_entity_poly.type
_entity_poly.pdbx_seq_one_letter_code
_entity_poly.pdbx_strand_id
1 'polypeptide(L)' 'MTYFVLFLGLCFVLGSLAVASNPSPYYGVVGLVLTSVAGCGWLVSLGVSFM' A
#
# COMPACT_ATOMS: atom_id res chain seq x y z
N MET A 1 -13.42 -12.14 1.42
CA MET A 1 -12.78 -11.24 0.43
C MET A 1 -12.82 -9.78 0.85
N THR A 2 -13.99 -9.23 1.22
CA THR A 2 -14.15 -7.82 1.64
C THR A 2 -13.20 -7.38 2.74
N TYR A 3 -13.02 -8.16 3.81
CA TYR A 3 -12.08 -7.80 4.89
C TYR A 3 -10.62 -7.74 4.44
N PHE A 4 -10.21 -8.59 3.50
CA PHE A 4 -8.85 -8.61 2.96
C PHE A 4 -8.57 -7.36 2.12
N VAL A 5 -9.54 -6.98 1.27
CA VAL A 5 -9.51 -5.75 0.47
C VAL A 5 -9.44 -4.51 1.36
N LEU A 6 -10.24 -4.47 2.43
CA LEU A 6 -10.22 -3.37 3.42
C LEU A 6 -8.89 -3.30 4.19
N PHE A 7 -8.32 -4.46 4.56
CA PHE A 7 -7.02 -4.53 5.21
C PHE A 7 -5.91 -3.99 4.31
N LEU A 8 -5.89 -4.38 3.03
CA LEU A 8 -4.94 -3.86 2.04
C LEU A 8 -5.11 -2.35 1.83
N GLY A 9 -6.35 -1.85 1.77
CA GLY A 9 -6.63 -0.42 1.71
C GLY A 9 -6.14 0.35 2.94
N LEU A 10 -6.29 -0.22 4.14
CA LEU A 10 -5.74 0.38 5.37
C LEU A 10 -4.21 0.43 5.33
N CYS A 11 -3.54 -0.66 4.93
CA CYS A 11 -2.09 -0.69 4.76
C CYS A 11 -1.61 0.34 3.73
N PHE A 12 -2.35 0.51 2.63
CA PHE A 12 -2.05 1.51 1.62
C PHE A 12 -2.12 2.93 2.18
N VAL A 13 -3.19 3.25 2.92
CA VAL A 13 -3.37 4.57 3.55
C VAL A 13 -2.28 4.83 4.59
N LEU A 14 -2.02 3.88 5.50
CA LEU A 14 -0.99 4.01 6.53
C LEU A 14 0.41 4.16 5.94
N GLY A 15 0.76 3.37 4.92
CA GLY A 15 2.04 3.51 4.21
C GLY A 15 2.15 4.86 3.50
N SER A 16 1.10 5.32 2.84
CA SER A 16 1.11 6.62 2.15
C SER A 16 1.22 7.79 3.13
N LEU A 17 0.56 7.70 4.29
CA LEU A 17 0.68 8.66 5.39
C LEU A 17 2.10 8.67 5.96
N ALA A 18 2.73 7.50 6.10
CA ALA A 18 4.11 7.38 6.57
C ALA A 18 5.11 8.01 5.59
N VAL A 19 4.85 7.99 4.28
CA VAL A 19 5.68 8.72 3.30
C VAL A 19 5.40 10.22 3.34
N ALA A 20 4.13 10.60 3.43
CA ALA A 20 3.69 12.00 3.46
C ALA A 20 4.15 12.77 4.70
N SER A 21 4.44 12.07 5.81
CA SER A 21 4.96 12.67 7.05
C SER A 21 6.42 13.13 6.97
N ASN A 22 7.06 13.05 5.80
CA ASN A 22 8.45 13.43 5.56
C ASN A 22 9.45 12.74 6.51
N PRO A 23 9.44 11.38 6.60
CA PRO A 23 10.46 10.66 7.33
C PRO A 23 11.82 10.80 6.62
N SER A 24 12.92 10.45 7.31
CA SER A 24 14.22 10.43 6.65
C SER A 24 14.23 9.42 5.47
N PRO A 25 15.08 9.63 4.44
CA PRO A 25 14.97 8.92 3.16
C PRO A 25 14.92 7.39 3.28
N TYR A 26 15.66 6.81 4.23
CA TYR A 26 15.66 5.37 4.46
C TYR A 26 14.28 4.83 4.87
N TYR A 27 13.58 5.52 5.78
CA TYR A 27 12.24 5.11 6.21
C TYR A 27 11.17 5.49 5.18
N GLY A 28 11.37 6.55 4.41
CA GLY A 28 10.51 6.92 3.29
C GLY A 28 10.45 5.84 2.22
N VAL A 29 11.61 5.25 1.86
CA VAL A 29 11.67 4.11 0.92
C VAL A 29 10.91 2.90 1.45
N VAL A 30 11.04 2.58 2.74
CA VAL A 30 10.27 1.48 3.36
C VAL A 30 8.76 1.73 3.25
N GLY A 31 8.31 2.96 3.53
CA GLY A 31 6.92 3.36 3.36
C GLY A 31 6.44 3.22 1.91
N LEU A 32 7.24 3.69 0.95
CA LEU A 32 6.93 3.59 -0.49
C LEU A 32 6.77 2.14 -0.96
N VAL A 33 7.68 1.25 -0.56
CA VAL A 33 7.63 -0.18 -0.93
C VAL A 33 6.40 -0.86 -0.31
N LEU A 34 6.09 -0.59 0.96
CA LEU A 34 4.91 -1.15 1.61
C LEU A 34 3.61 -0.67 0.92
N THR A 35 3.52 0.62 0.60
CA THR A 35 2.39 1.18 -0.14
C THR A 35 2.26 0.57 -1.53
N SER A 36 3.35 0.34 -2.27
CA SER A 36 3.27 -0.25 -3.60
C SER A 36 2.76 -1.70 -3.55
N VAL A 37 3.27 -2.52 -2.62
CA VAL A 37 2.84 -3.91 -2.46
C VAL A 37 1.36 -3.98 -2.07
N ALA A 38 0.95 -3.16 -1.10
CA ALA A 38 -0.45 -3.11 -0.67
C ALA A 38 -1.39 -2.65 -1.80
N GLY A 39 -0.99 -1.62 -2.57
CA GLY A 39 -1.75 -1.11 -3.70
C GLY A 39 -1.89 -2.13 -4.84
N CYS A 40 -0.80 -2.79 -5.22
CA CYS A 40 -0.83 -3.86 -6.22
C CYS A 40 -1.70 -5.04 -5.77
N GLY A 41 -1.56 -5.48 -4.52
CA GLY A 41 -2.40 -6.54 -3.95
C GLY A 41 -3.88 -6.17 -3.93
N TRP A 42 -4.18 -4.89 -3.68
CA TRP A 42 -5.55 -4.38 -3.71
C TRP A 42 -6.15 -4.43 -5.13
N LEU A 43 -5.40 -3.98 -6.14
CA LEU A 43 -5.83 -4.06 -7.56
C LEU A 43 -6.05 -5.50 -8.02
N VAL A 44 -5.13 -6.42 -7.69
CA VAL A 44 -5.27 -7.86 -7.99
C VAL A 44 -6.52 -8.43 -7.31
N SER A 45 -6.80 -8.03 -6.08
CA SER A 45 -8.00 -8.49 -5.35
C SER A 45 -9.32 -8.00 -5.96
N LEU A 46 -9.28 -6.93 -6.77
CA LEU A 46 -10.41 -6.42 -7.55
C LEU A 46 -10.50 -7.05 -8.95
N GLY A 47 -9.58 -7.95 -9.30
CA GLY A 47 -9.49 -8.54 -10.64
C GLY A 47 -8.86 -7.61 -11.70
N VAL A 48 -8.26 -6.49 -11.28
CA VAL A 48 -7.55 -5.55 -12.15
C VAL A 48 -6.08 -5.93 -12.16
N SER A 49 -5.77 -7.00 -12.90
CA SER A 49 -4.41 -7.51 -13.09
C SER A 49 -4.02 -7.43 -14.57
N PHE A 50 -2.77 -7.05 -14.84
CA PHE A 50 -2.20 -6.94 -16.19
C PHE A 50 -1.45 -8.21 -16.65
N MET A 51 -1.58 -9.32 -15.90
CA MET A 51 -1.03 -10.64 -16.24
C MET A 51 -2.02 -11.46 -17.07
#